data_AF-A0A0P9NHF0-F1
#
_entry.id   AF-A0A0P9NHF0-F1
#
_cell.length_a   1.000
_cell.length_b   1.000
_cell.length_c   1.000
_cell.angle_alpha   90.00
_cell.angle_beta   90.00
_cell.angle_gamma   90.00
#
_symmetry.space_group_name_H-M   'P 1'
#
loop_
_entity.id
_entity.type
_entity.pdbx_description
1 polymer ?
#
loop_
_entity_poly.entity_id
_entity_poly.type
_entity_poly.pdbx_seq_one_letter_code
_entity_poly.pdbx_strand_id
1 'polypeptide(L)'
;MNPMLALRQYQKIGAQAQTSEASPHRLVQMLMEGGLDRIAQAKGAMARKDIANKGVFISKAIGIVGGLREGLDLENTPSDALVRQDSLYHYMMTRLAEANARNDQKILDEVAGLLITVKEGWDAIGTVQ
;
A
#
# COMPACT_ATOMS: atom_id res chain seq x y z
N MET A 1 13.20 4.02 6.60
CA MET A 1 11.74 3.86 6.68
C MET A 1 11.33 4.08 8.12
N ASN A 2 10.42 5.02 8.42
CA ASN A 2 10.08 5.37 9.80
C ASN A 2 9.00 4.42 10.39
N PRO A 3 9.32 3.61 11.42
CA PRO A 3 8.41 2.61 11.99
C PRO A 3 7.12 3.17 12.58
N MET A 4 7.23 4.33 13.21
CA MET A 4 6.14 4.95 13.98
C MET A 4 5.06 5.51 13.07
N LEU A 5 5.43 5.93 11.85
CA LEU A 5 4.47 6.36 10.82
C LEU A 5 3.73 5.16 10.23
N ALA A 6 4.43 4.06 9.96
CA ALA A 6 3.81 2.82 9.49
C ALA A 6 2.76 2.30 10.48
N LEU A 7 3.07 2.30 11.79
CA LEU A 7 2.13 1.93 12.85
C LEU A 7 0.86 2.80 12.84
N ARG A 8 1.01 4.12 12.75
CA ARG A 8 -0.11 5.07 12.76
C ARG A 8 -1.03 4.88 11.55
N GLN A 9 -0.48 4.63 10.37
CA GLN A 9 -1.30 4.38 9.18
C GLN A 9 -1.98 3.02 9.22
N TYR A 10 -1.31 2.01 9.78
CA TYR A 10 -1.91 0.69 10.01
C TYR A 10 -3.08 0.72 11.00
N GLN A 11 -2.99 1.51 12.07
CA GLN A 11 -4.09 1.70 13.02
C GLN A 11 -5.30 2.44 12.39
N LYS A 12 -5.07 3.40 11.48
CA LYS A 12 -6.13 4.16 10.82
C LYS A 12 -7.00 3.34 9.85
N ILE A 13 -6.49 2.22 9.31
CA ILE A 13 -7.22 1.39 8.34
C ILE A 13 -8.17 0.35 8.96
N GLY A 14 -8.36 0.38 10.29
CA GLY A 14 -9.38 -0.40 11.00
C GLY A 14 -8.91 -1.80 11.46
N ALA A 15 -7.61 -2.08 11.42
CA ALA A 15 -7.06 -3.31 11.98
C ALA A 15 -6.90 -3.16 13.51
N GLN A 16 -7.85 -3.69 14.29
CA GLN A 16 -7.63 -4.02 15.71
C GLN A 16 -6.68 -5.22 15.79
N ALA A 17 -5.40 -5.02 15.48
CA ALA A 17 -4.37 -5.99 15.78
C ALA A 17 -3.83 -5.72 17.19
N GLN A 18 -3.47 -6.77 17.92
CA GLN A 18 -2.76 -6.69 19.20
C GLN A 18 -1.40 -6.00 18.95
N THR A 19 -1.36 -4.67 19.02
CA THR A 19 -0.20 -3.85 18.61
C THR A 19 0.97 -3.87 19.58
N SER A 20 1.05 -4.80 20.54
CA SER A 20 2.12 -4.77 21.55
C SER A 20 3.45 -5.41 21.13
N GLU A 21 3.53 -6.18 20.03
CA GLU A 21 4.75 -6.97 19.73
C GLU A 21 5.22 -6.99 18.26
N ALA A 22 4.52 -6.34 17.33
CA ALA A 22 4.93 -6.37 15.92
C ALA A 22 6.15 -5.47 15.67
N SER A 23 7.23 -6.04 15.11
CA SER A 23 8.42 -5.28 14.75
C SER A 23 8.12 -4.21 13.68
N PRO A 24 8.90 -3.12 13.62
CA PRO A 24 8.83 -2.13 12.53
C PRO A 24 8.74 -2.72 11.12
N HIS A 25 9.52 -3.77 10.89
CA HIS A 25 9.55 -4.49 9.63
C HIS A 25 8.20 -5.15 9.34
N ARG A 26 7.62 -5.84 10.33
CA ARG A 26 6.34 -6.51 10.22
C ARG A 26 5.18 -5.54 10.01
N LEU A 27 5.22 -4.36 10.63
CA LEU A 27 4.18 -3.34 10.43
C LEU A 27 4.10 -2.88 8.97
N VAL A 28 5.24 -2.69 8.31
CA VAL A 28 5.29 -2.37 6.87
C VAL A 28 4.74 -3.53 6.04
N GLN A 29 5.10 -4.78 6.35
CA GLN A 29 4.56 -5.96 5.66
C GLN A 29 3.03 -6.01 5.77
N MET A 30 2.49 -5.82 6.97
CA MET A 30 1.05 -5.83 7.22
C MET A 30 0.35 -4.68 6.49
N LEU A 31 1.00 -3.52 6.36
CA LEU A 31 0.47 -2.39 5.59
C LEU A 31 0.41 -2.72 4.09
N MET A 32 1.44 -3.35 3.53
CA MET A 32 1.45 -3.82 2.13
C MET A 32 0.39 -4.90 1.88
N GLU A 33 0.28 -5.88 2.79
CA GLU A 33 -0.76 -6.93 2.79
C GLU A 33 -2.17 -6.29 2.78
N GLY A 34 -2.40 -5.31 3.67
CA GLY A 34 -3.65 -4.55 3.69
C GLY A 34 -3.93 -3.81 2.38
N GLY A 35 -2.90 -3.27 1.72
CA GLY A 35 -3.03 -2.62 0.42
C GLY A 35 -3.51 -3.58 -0.66
N LEU A 36 -2.88 -4.75 -0.76
CA LEU A 36 -3.26 -5.82 -1.68
C LEU A 36 -4.69 -6.31 -1.45
N ASP A 37 -5.09 -6.50 -0.18
CA ASP A 37 -6.44 -6.89 0.19
C ASP A 37 -7.49 -5.87 -0.28
N ARG A 38 -7.21 -4.56 -0.16
CA ARG A 38 -8.14 -3.52 -0.61
C ARG A 38 -8.22 -3.48 -2.13
N ILE A 39 -7.12 -3.70 -2.85
CA ILE A 39 -7.14 -3.80 -4.31
C ILE A 39 -7.99 -5.01 -4.75
N ALA A 40 -7.83 -6.17 -4.11
CA ALA A 40 -8.63 -7.36 -4.40
C ALA A 40 -10.13 -7.14 -4.13
N GLN A 41 -10.47 -6.49 -3.01
CA GLN A 41 -11.85 -6.13 -2.69
C GLN A 41 -12.45 -5.13 -3.70
N ALA A 42 -11.67 -4.15 -4.16
CA ALA A 42 -12.08 -3.23 -5.21
C ALA A 42 -12.41 -3.96 -6.51
N LYS A 43 -11.56 -4.90 -6.95
CA LYS A 43 -11.83 -5.76 -8.12
C LYS A 43 -13.13 -6.55 -7.96
N GLY A 44 -13.34 -7.16 -6.79
CA GLY A 44 -14.58 -7.88 -6.50
C GLY A 44 -15.82 -6.99 -6.56
N ALA A 45 -15.75 -5.77 -6.02
CA ALA A 45 -16.82 -4.80 -6.11
C ALA A 45 -17.10 -4.38 -7.57
N MET A 46 -16.06 -4.17 -8.38
CA MET A 46 -16.21 -3.89 -9.81
C MET A 46 -16.91 -5.01 -10.58
N ALA A 47 -16.53 -6.26 -10.32
CA ALA A 47 -17.15 -7.43 -10.96
C ALA A 47 -18.65 -7.53 -10.63
N ARG A 48 -19.04 -7.15 -9.41
CA ARG A 48 -20.45 -7.11 -8.97
C ARG A 48 -21.18 -5.80 -9.31
N LYS A 49 -20.53 -4.86 -10.01
CA LYS A 49 -21.04 -3.51 -10.30
C LYS A 49 -21.42 -2.71 -9.04
N ASP A 50 -20.79 -2.99 -7.91
CA ASP A 50 -20.97 -2.30 -6.64
C ASP A 50 -20.07 -1.05 -6.61
N ILE A 51 -20.59 0.06 -7.15
CA ILE A 51 -19.84 1.30 -7.35
C ILE A 51 -19.46 1.97 -6.03
N ALA A 52 -20.34 1.90 -5.02
CA ALA A 52 -20.09 2.51 -3.71
C ALA A 52 -18.91 1.82 -3.01
N ASN A 53 -18.96 0.48 -2.88
CA ASN A 53 -17.87 -0.23 -2.23
C ASN A 53 -16.58 -0.21 -3.05
N LYS A 54 -16.65 -0.20 -4.39
CA LYS A 54 -15.48 0.04 -5.26
C LYS A 54 -14.75 1.32 -4.83
N GLY A 55 -15.47 2.44 -4.74
CA GLY A 55 -14.89 3.72 -4.36
C GLY A 55 -14.26 3.69 -2.97
N VAL A 56 -14.92 3.05 -2.00
CA VAL A 56 -14.40 2.88 -0.63
C VAL A 56 -13.09 2.08 -0.64
N PHE A 57 -13.05 0.94 -1.33
CA PHE A 57 -11.86 0.08 -1.34
C PHE A 57 -10.68 0.71 -2.08
N ILE A 58 -10.92 1.37 -3.22
CA ILE A 58 -9.85 2.07 -3.94
C ILE A 58 -9.29 3.23 -3.11
N SER A 59 -10.15 4.04 -2.48
CA SER A 59 -9.68 5.12 -1.59
C SER A 59 -8.85 4.60 -0.42
N LYS A 60 -9.22 3.45 0.16
CA LYS A 60 -8.43 2.80 1.20
C LYS A 60 -7.07 2.31 0.68
N ALA A 61 -7.03 1.73 -0.53
CA ALA A 61 -5.77 1.32 -1.16
C ALA A 61 -4.84 2.53 -1.41
N ILE A 62 -5.39 3.65 -1.92
CA ILE A 62 -4.64 4.90 -2.10
C ILE A 62 -4.07 5.40 -0.76
N GLY A 63 -4.89 5.40 0.30
CA GLY A 63 -4.43 5.82 1.64
C GLY A 63 -3.30 4.95 2.19
N ILE A 64 -3.34 3.64 1.95
CA ILE A 64 -2.26 2.71 2.35
C ILE A 64 -0.97 3.00 1.58
N VAL A 65 -1.04 3.14 0.25
CA VAL A 65 0.14 3.48 -0.57
C VAL A 65 0.69 4.85 -0.20
N GLY A 66 -0.18 5.83 0.08
CA GLY A 66 0.22 7.12 0.62
C GLY A 66 0.94 7.01 1.97
N GLY A 67 0.46 6.15 2.87
CA GLY A 67 1.14 5.87 4.13
C GLY A 67 2.52 5.21 3.98
N LEU A 68 2.68 4.31 3.00
CA LEU A 68 4.00 3.74 2.66
C LEU A 68 4.95 4.81 2.13
N ARG A 69 4.44 5.72 1.30
CA ARG A 69 5.19 6.87 0.76
C ARG A 69 5.64 7.83 1.86
N GLU A 70 4.74 8.21 2.76
CA GLU A 70 5.04 9.05 3.94
C GLU A 70 6.05 8.39 4.89
N GLY A 71 6.15 7.05 4.88
CA GLY A 71 7.13 6.31 5.67
C GLY A 71 8.57 6.36 5.12
N LEU A 72 8.78 6.87 3.90
CA LEU A 72 10.10 7.02 3.31
C LEU A 72 10.87 8.16 4.00
N ASP A 73 12.10 7.88 4.42
CA ASP A 73 12.93 8.86 5.13
C ASP A 73 13.82 9.63 4.14
N LEU A 74 13.17 10.39 3.25
CA LEU A 74 13.84 11.18 2.22
C LEU A 74 14.63 12.35 2.80
N GLU A 75 14.26 12.85 3.98
CA GLU A 75 14.88 14.01 4.62
C GLU A 75 16.18 13.63 5.32
N ASN A 76 16.21 12.52 6.08
CA ASN A 76 17.39 12.15 6.87
C ASN A 76 18.32 11.17 6.13
N THR A 77 17.82 10.42 5.15
CA THR A 77 18.63 9.43 4.40
C THR A 77 18.38 9.49 2.89
N PRO A 78 18.57 10.66 2.24
CA PRO A 78 18.31 10.80 0.81
C PRO A 78 19.16 9.83 -0.01
N SER A 79 18.52 9.12 -0.93
CA SER A 79 19.19 8.28 -1.92
C SER A 79 18.35 8.17 -3.19
N ASP A 80 18.99 7.94 -4.32
CA ASP A 80 18.30 7.74 -5.60
C ASP A 80 17.31 6.57 -5.55
N ALA A 81 17.60 5.56 -4.72
CA ALA A 81 16.71 4.43 -4.50
C ALA A 81 15.39 4.86 -3.84
N LEU A 82 15.46 5.71 -2.81
CA LEU A 82 14.25 6.22 -2.14
C LEU A 82 13.46 7.18 -3.05
N VAL A 83 14.12 8.00 -3.87
CA VAL A 83 13.44 8.88 -4.84
C VAL A 83 12.68 8.08 -5.89
N ARG A 84 13.29 6.99 -6.40
CA ARG A 84 12.58 6.07 -7.30
C ARG A 84 11.42 5.37 -6.60
N GLN A 85 11.58 5.00 -5.33
CA GLN A 85 10.51 4.37 -4.55
C GLN A 85 9.34 5.34 -4.29
N ASP A 86 9.63 6.61 -3.99
CA ASP A 86 8.61 7.66 -3.86
C ASP A 86 7.82 7.84 -5.15
N SER A 87 8.54 7.92 -6.28
CA SER A 87 7.94 8.05 -7.61
C SER A 87 7.05 6.86 -7.96
N LEU A 88 7.47 5.64 -7.60
CA LEU A 88 6.67 4.43 -7.80
C LEU A 88 5.37 4.46 -6.99
N TYR A 89 5.42 4.84 -5.71
CA TYR A 89 4.21 4.95 -4.90
C TYR A 89 3.28 6.06 -5.39
N HIS A 90 3.82 7.20 -5.81
CA HIS A 90 3.03 8.27 -6.42
C HIS A 90 2.33 7.81 -7.71
N TYR A 91 3.04 7.06 -8.56
CA TYR A 91 2.48 6.45 -9.76
C TYR A 91 1.32 5.50 -9.41
N MET A 92 1.53 4.58 -8.46
CA MET A 92 0.50 3.63 -8.03
C MET A 92 -0.76 4.33 -7.52
N MET A 93 -0.62 5.40 -6.72
CA MET A 93 -1.76 6.20 -6.25
C MET A 93 -2.55 6.82 -7.42
N THR A 94 -1.86 7.39 -8.40
CA THR A 94 -2.47 7.98 -9.60
C THR A 94 -3.22 6.93 -10.41
N ARG A 95 -2.62 5.75 -10.60
CA ARG A 95 -3.22 4.62 -11.32
C ARG A 95 -4.45 4.07 -10.61
N LEU A 96 -4.44 3.96 -9.27
CA LEU A 96 -5.62 3.57 -8.51
C LEU A 96 -6.78 4.55 -8.71
N ALA A 97 -6.52 5.87 -8.70
CA ALA A 97 -7.53 6.88 -8.98
C ALA A 97 -8.08 6.75 -10.42
N GLU A 98 -7.21 6.50 -11.39
CA GLU A 98 -7.59 6.26 -12.78
C GLU A 98 -8.44 4.98 -12.94
N ALA A 99 -8.08 3.89 -12.27
CA ALA A 99 -8.84 2.64 -12.24
C ALA A 99 -10.27 2.87 -11.76
N ASN A 100 -10.43 3.71 -10.72
CA ASN A 100 -11.75 4.08 -10.20
C ASN A 100 -12.57 4.85 -11.23
N ALA A 101 -11.98 5.87 -11.85
CA ALA A 101 -12.63 6.77 -12.80
C ALA A 101 -13.03 6.06 -14.09
N ARG A 102 -12.16 5.19 -14.61
CA ARG A 102 -12.38 4.44 -15.86
C ARG A 102 -13.08 3.11 -15.66
N ASN A 103 -13.25 2.70 -14.42
CA ASN A 103 -13.76 1.38 -14.06
C ASN A 103 -12.95 0.24 -14.71
N ASP A 104 -11.62 0.38 -14.76
CA ASP A 104 -10.71 -0.56 -15.41
C ASP A 104 -9.98 -1.45 -14.39
N GLN A 105 -10.29 -2.75 -14.40
CA GLN A 105 -9.70 -3.73 -13.49
C GLN A 105 -8.24 -4.05 -13.83
N LYS A 106 -7.80 -3.87 -15.09
CA LYS A 106 -6.42 -4.16 -15.48
C LYS A 106 -5.44 -3.20 -14.80
N ILE A 107 -5.89 -1.96 -14.55
CA ILE A 107 -5.11 -0.98 -13.80
C ILE A 107 -4.93 -1.44 -12.34
N LEU A 108 -5.95 -2.09 -11.75
CA LEU A 108 -5.83 -2.68 -10.41
C LEU A 108 -4.84 -3.85 -10.39
N ASP A 109 -4.82 -4.68 -11.44
CA ASP A 109 -3.86 -5.78 -11.58
C ASP A 109 -2.42 -5.28 -11.68
N GLU A 110 -2.19 -4.24 -12.47
CA GLU A 110 -0.89 -3.58 -12.59
C GLU A 110 -0.39 -3.07 -11.23
N VAL A 111 -1.22 -2.31 -10.51
CA VAL A 111 -0.84 -1.77 -9.19
C VAL A 111 -0.62 -2.89 -8.17
N ALA A 112 -1.45 -3.95 -8.19
CA ALA A 112 -1.23 -5.12 -7.33
C ALA A 112 0.12 -5.78 -7.62
N GLY A 113 0.47 -5.98 -8.90
CA GLY A 113 1.76 -6.52 -9.30
C GLY A 113 2.94 -5.69 -8.81
N LEU A 114 2.87 -4.37 -8.97
CA LEU A 114 3.90 -3.46 -8.46
C LEU A 114 4.05 -3.55 -6.94
N LEU A 115 2.93 -3.59 -6.19
CA LEU A 115 2.95 -3.71 -4.74
C LEU A 115 3.50 -5.06 -4.28
N ILE A 116 3.19 -6.14 -5.00
CA ILE A 116 3.76 -7.48 -4.74
C ILE A 116 5.28 -7.45 -4.90
N THR A 117 5.80 -6.91 -6.01
CA THR A 117 7.25 -6.81 -6.23
C THR A 117 7.95 -6.03 -5.11
N VAL A 118 7.35 -4.93 -4.66
CA VAL A 118 7.90 -4.14 -3.54
C VAL A 118 7.86 -4.95 -2.24
N LYS A 119 6.76 -5.66 -1.98
CA LYS A 119 6.62 -6.53 -0.81
C LYS A 119 7.63 -7.66 -0.82
N GLU A 120 7.86 -8.34 -1.95
CA GLU A 120 8.86 -9.40 -2.08
C GLU A 120 10.27 -8.88 -1.75
N GLY A 121 10.63 -7.71 -2.26
CA GLY A 121 11.90 -7.06 -1.94
C GLY A 121 12.02 -6.70 -0.46
N TRP A 122 10.93 -6.25 0.17
CA TRP A 122 10.90 -5.98 1.60
C TRP A 122 11.04 -7.27 2.43
N ASP A 123 10.25 -8.29 2.11
CA ASP A 123 10.24 -9.59 2.79
C ASP A 123 11.64 -10.24 2.77
N ALA A 124 12.39 -10.10 1.66
CA ALA A 124 13.75 -10.61 1.53
C ALA A 124 14.73 -9.99 2.56
N ILE A 125 14.57 -8.70 2.89
CA ILE A 125 15.44 -8.01 3.86
C ILE A 125 15.14 -8.47 5.30
N GLY A 126 13.88 -8.85 5.60
CA GLY A 126 13.46 -9.30 6.93
C GLY A 126 14.02 -10.65 7.36
N THR A 127 14.57 -11.43 6.43
CA THR A 127 15.17 -12.76 6.70
C THR A 127 16.65 -12.71 7.08
N VAL A 128 17.31 -11.54 6.93
CA VAL A 128 18.71 -11.35 7.32
C VAL A 128 18.75 -10.78 8.73
N GLN A 129 18.72 -11.66 9.74
CA GLN A 129 19.13 -11.38 11.11
C GLN A 129 19.96 -12.54 11.65
#